data_AF-A0A060C616-F1
#
_entry.id   AF-A0A060C616-F1
#
_cell.length_a   1.000
_cell.length_b   1.000
_cell.length_c   1.000
_cell.angle_alpha   90.00
_cell.angle_beta   90.00
_cell.angle_gamma   90.00
#
_symmetry.space_group_name_H-M   'P 1'
#
loop_
_entity.id
_entity.type
_entity.pdbx_description
1 polymer ?
#
loop_
_entity_poly.entity_id
_entity_poly.type
_entity_poly.pdbx_seq_one_letter_code
_entity_poly.pdbx_strand_id
1 'polypeptide(L)'
;FDSALTGRSAVPFSGFKTPQIASDRWNERIQHATIEKKPETVKGERFAERGIYDVFDNYHDPYPCWSNPNEIPITREEIELIFIELMENFGFQLDNTRNMFDFLMRLLDSRASRMTANQALRSIHADYIGGINSNFKNGTF
;
A
#
# COMPACT_ATOMS: atom_id res chain seq x y z
N PHE A 1 -50.51 -1.20 -5.63
CA PHE A 1 -50.37 -2.34 -4.69
C PHE A 1 -49.16 -3.13 -5.12
N ASP A 2 -48.22 -3.26 -4.18
CA ASP A 2 -46.86 -3.79 -4.27
C ASP A 2 -46.71 -5.17 -4.91
N SER A 3 -45.50 -5.50 -5.39
CA SER A 3 -44.66 -6.45 -4.64
C SER A 3 -43.25 -6.54 -5.22
N ALA A 4 -42.29 -6.18 -4.37
CA ALA A 4 -40.87 -6.34 -4.57
C ALA A 4 -40.46 -7.81 -4.45
N LEU A 5 -39.84 -8.37 -5.50
CA LEU A 5 -39.10 -9.62 -5.42
C LEU A 5 -37.81 -9.49 -6.24
N THR A 6 -36.92 -8.59 -5.82
CA THR A 6 -35.50 -8.69 -6.19
C THR A 6 -34.90 -9.76 -5.27
N GLY A 7 -34.63 -10.92 -5.86
CA GLY A 7 -34.10 -12.09 -5.17
C GLY A 7 -32.81 -11.78 -4.43
N ARG A 8 -32.88 -11.79 -3.10
CA ARG A 8 -31.71 -11.90 -2.23
C ARG A 8 -31.18 -13.33 -2.38
N SER A 9 -30.10 -13.52 -3.13
CA SER A 9 -29.32 -14.75 -3.04
C SER A 9 -28.64 -14.77 -1.67
N ALA A 10 -28.95 -15.80 -0.88
CA ALA A 10 -28.31 -16.02 0.41
C ALA A 10 -26.84 -16.36 0.20
N VAL A 11 -25.94 -15.64 0.89
CA VAL A 11 -24.51 -15.97 0.94
C VAL A 11 -24.28 -17.23 1.78
N PRO A 12 -23.41 -18.16 1.37
CA PRO A 12 -23.14 -19.37 2.13
C PRO A 12 -22.53 -19.04 3.49
N PHE A 13 -22.97 -19.75 4.52
CA PHE A 13 -22.52 -19.63 5.89
C PHE A 13 -21.07 -20.13 6.01
N SER A 14 -20.11 -19.25 5.73
CA SER A 14 -18.70 -19.45 6.07
C SER A 14 -18.44 -18.91 7.48
N GLY A 15 -17.82 -19.72 8.33
CA GLY A 15 -17.47 -19.41 9.72
C GLY A 15 -16.38 -18.34 9.90
N PHE A 16 -15.87 -17.78 8.81
CA PHE A 16 -15.02 -16.60 8.83
C PHE A 16 -15.85 -15.39 8.39
N LYS A 17 -16.48 -14.71 9.35
CA LYS A 17 -17.17 -13.44 9.10
C LYS A 17 -16.11 -12.36 8.90
N THR A 18 -15.77 -12.06 7.65
CA THR A 18 -15.20 -10.75 7.36
C THR A 18 -16.27 -9.71 7.74
N PRO A 19 -15.95 -8.70 8.57
CA PRO A 19 -16.85 -7.58 8.78
C PRO A 19 -17.21 -7.04 7.39
N GLN A 20 -18.50 -6.79 7.13
CA GLN A 20 -18.90 -6.16 5.88
C GLN A 20 -18.29 -4.76 5.86
N ILE A 21 -17.13 -4.67 5.25
CA ILE A 21 -16.46 -3.42 4.95
C ILE A 21 -17.33 -2.78 3.87
N ALA A 22 -18.19 -1.83 4.27
CA ALA A 22 -18.72 -0.87 3.34
C ALA A 22 -17.50 -0.13 2.75
N SER A 23 -17.25 -0.31 1.45
CA SER A 23 -16.18 0.38 0.71
C SER A 23 -16.21 1.90 0.92
N ASP A 24 -17.40 2.42 1.17
CA ASP A 24 -17.66 3.85 1.32
C ASP A 24 -17.01 4.42 2.59
N ARG A 25 -16.97 3.62 3.68
CA ARG A 25 -16.25 4.00 4.91
C ARG A 25 -14.74 4.12 4.69
N TRP A 26 -14.18 3.37 3.75
CA TRP A 26 -12.74 3.50 3.42
C TRP A 26 -12.45 4.76 2.62
N ASN A 27 -13.31 5.10 1.65
CA ASN A 27 -13.15 6.33 0.88
C ASN A 27 -13.26 7.57 1.76
N GLU A 28 -14.18 7.57 2.73
CA GLU A 28 -14.31 8.66 3.71
C GLU A 28 -13.05 8.79 4.57
N ARG A 29 -12.50 7.68 5.07
CA ARG A 29 -11.30 7.70 5.91
C ARG A 29 -10.05 8.17 5.15
N ILE A 30 -9.89 7.76 3.90
CA ILE A 30 -8.81 8.24 3.02
C ILE A 30 -8.95 9.75 2.80
N GLN A 31 -10.16 10.26 2.55
CA GLN A 31 -10.39 11.71 2.41
C GLN A 31 -10.11 12.48 3.71
N HIS A 32 -10.43 11.92 4.87
CA HIS A 32 -10.12 12.52 6.17
C HIS A 32 -8.62 12.43 6.54
N ALA A 33 -7.89 11.42 6.06
CA ALA A 33 -6.45 11.28 6.25
C ALA A 33 -5.65 12.36 5.50
N THR A 34 -6.15 12.77 4.32
CA THR A 34 -5.54 13.85 3.52
C THR A 34 -5.66 15.23 4.17
N ILE A 35 -6.63 15.43 5.07
CA ILE A 35 -7.00 16.78 5.52
C ILE A 35 -6.23 17.23 6.78
N GLU A 36 -6.04 16.44 7.83
CA GLU A 36 -5.35 16.94 9.05
C GLU A 36 -4.67 15.86 9.93
N LYS A 37 -3.78 15.03 9.38
CA LYS A 37 -2.81 14.32 10.22
C LYS A 37 -1.39 14.73 9.85
N LYS A 38 -0.82 15.62 10.67
CA LYS A 38 0.64 15.75 10.76
C LYS A 38 1.18 14.35 11.08
N PRO A 39 2.23 13.85 10.40
CA PRO A 39 2.74 12.50 10.62
C PRO A 39 3.17 12.39 12.08
N GLU A 40 2.35 11.77 12.92
CA GLU A 40 2.83 11.28 14.20
C GLU A 40 3.68 10.06 13.88
N THR A 41 4.96 10.30 13.63
CA THR A 41 5.99 9.27 13.62
C THR A 41 5.78 8.43 14.87
N VAL A 42 5.35 7.18 14.72
CA VAL A 42 5.23 6.24 15.82
C VAL A 42 6.62 6.17 16.45
N LYS A 43 6.78 6.80 17.62
CA LYS A 43 8.05 6.83 18.37
C LYS A 43 9.19 7.67 17.77
N GLY A 44 8.92 8.57 16.82
CA GLY A 44 9.95 9.45 16.24
C GLY A 44 10.88 8.79 15.21
N GLU A 45 10.58 7.56 14.77
CA GLU A 45 11.41 6.81 13.83
C GLU A 45 10.66 6.60 12.52
N ARG A 46 11.20 7.06 11.38
CA ARG A 46 10.64 6.73 10.06
C ARG A 46 10.99 5.30 9.64
N PHE A 47 10.17 4.69 8.80
CA PHE A 47 10.45 3.37 8.23
C PHE A 47 11.71 3.35 7.37
N ALA A 48 12.00 4.45 6.68
CA ALA A 48 13.21 4.60 5.88
C ALA A 48 14.48 4.83 6.72
N GLU A 49 14.36 5.29 7.96
CA GLU A 49 15.48 5.73 8.82
C GLU A 49 16.20 4.59 9.57
N ARG A 50 15.90 3.32 9.29
CA ARG A 50 16.68 2.14 9.75
C ARG A 50 16.47 0.91 8.86
N GLY A 51 16.54 1.08 7.54
CA GLY A 51 16.64 -0.10 6.65
C GLY A 51 17.85 -0.96 7.07
N ILE A 52 17.85 -2.26 6.73
CA ILE A 52 18.95 -3.20 7.08
C ILE A 52 20.35 -2.64 6.69
N TYR A 53 20.39 -1.73 5.72
CA TYR A 53 21.61 -1.09 5.20
C TYR A 53 22.05 0.18 5.95
N ASP A 54 21.17 0.80 6.75
CA ASP A 54 21.45 2.08 7.43
C ASP A 54 22.46 1.93 8.59
N VAL A 55 22.60 0.71 9.14
CA VAL A 55 23.56 0.41 10.23
C VAL A 55 25.02 0.51 9.76
N PHE A 56 25.28 0.37 8.45
CA PHE A 56 26.65 0.27 7.91
C PHE A 56 27.04 1.39 6.94
N ASP A 57 26.07 2.13 6.37
CA ASP A 57 26.35 3.06 5.28
C ASP A 57 25.52 4.35 5.40
N ASN A 58 25.85 5.18 6.40
CA ASN A 58 25.21 6.49 6.67
C ASN A 58 25.37 7.52 5.53
N TYR A 59 25.94 7.14 4.37
CA TYR A 59 26.26 8.05 3.27
C TYR A 59 25.41 7.83 2.01
N HIS A 60 24.60 6.76 1.93
CA HIS A 60 23.85 6.43 0.72
C HIS A 60 22.34 6.35 0.94
N ASP A 61 21.56 7.06 0.11
CA ASP A 61 20.11 6.85 0.05
C ASP A 61 19.84 5.41 -0.41
N PRO A 62 19.11 4.58 0.36
CA PRO A 62 18.82 3.20 -0.02
C PRO A 62 17.96 3.07 -1.29
N TYR A 63 17.31 4.16 -1.73
CA TYR A 63 16.43 4.20 -2.90
C TYR A 63 16.76 5.40 -3.81
N PRO A 64 17.97 5.46 -4.39
CA PRO A 64 18.44 6.64 -5.10
C PRO A 64 17.62 6.95 -6.37
N CYS A 65 17.03 5.95 -7.01
CA CYS A 65 16.21 6.11 -8.21
C CYS A 65 14.76 6.53 -7.90
N TRP A 66 14.34 6.51 -6.63
CA TRP A 66 13.03 7.00 -6.16
C TRP A 66 13.17 8.22 -5.23
N SER A 67 13.97 9.20 -5.65
CA SER A 67 14.32 10.36 -4.82
C SER A 67 13.92 11.72 -5.41
N ASN A 68 13.76 11.85 -6.74
CA ASN A 68 13.48 13.13 -7.40
C ASN A 68 12.00 13.53 -7.31
N PRO A 69 11.63 14.59 -6.55
CA PRO A 69 10.23 14.98 -6.34
C PRO A 69 9.50 15.41 -7.62
N ASN A 70 10.22 15.84 -8.66
CA ASN A 70 9.61 16.28 -9.92
C ASN A 70 9.24 15.12 -10.85
N GLU A 71 9.81 13.93 -10.63
CA GLU A 71 9.63 12.77 -11.51
C GLU A 71 8.73 11.69 -10.89
N ILE A 72 8.71 11.61 -9.56
CA ILE A 72 7.94 10.60 -8.83
C ILE A 72 6.47 11.02 -8.69
N PRO A 73 5.51 10.08 -8.89
CA PRO A 73 4.09 10.36 -8.72
C PRO A 73 3.64 10.38 -7.25
N ILE A 74 4.43 9.80 -6.35
CA ILE A 74 4.17 9.72 -4.91
C ILE A 74 5.49 9.68 -4.16
N THR A 75 5.59 10.47 -3.09
CA THR A 75 6.78 10.58 -2.25
C THR A 75 6.93 9.37 -1.31
N ARG A 76 8.12 9.19 -0.76
CA ARG A 76 8.40 8.10 0.19
C ARG A 76 7.59 8.26 1.47
N GLU A 77 7.45 9.50 1.91
CA GLU A 77 6.71 9.90 3.09
C GLU A 77 5.21 9.61 2.92
N GLU A 78 4.65 9.86 1.75
CA GLU A 78 3.25 9.51 1.44
C GLU A 78 3.05 7.99 1.40
N ILE A 79 3.99 7.22 0.83
CA ILE A 79 3.93 5.76 0.87
C ILE A 79 3.99 5.26 2.32
N GLU A 80 4.91 5.79 3.13
CA GLU A 80 5.06 5.44 4.54
C GLU A 80 3.76 5.70 5.33
N LEU A 81 3.12 6.85 5.11
CA LEU A 81 1.83 7.19 5.71
C LEU A 81 0.73 6.17 5.38
N ILE A 82 0.66 5.73 4.12
CA ILE A 82 -0.28 4.69 3.69
C ILE A 82 -0.01 3.39 4.47
N PHE A 83 1.25 2.98 4.63
CA PHE A 83 1.60 1.78 5.38
C PHE A 83 1.26 1.89 6.88
N ILE A 84 1.47 3.05 7.50
CA ILE A 84 1.06 3.30 8.89
C ILE A 84 -0.45 3.21 9.03
N GLU A 85 -1.22 3.80 8.11
CA GLU A 85 -2.67 3.70 8.13
C GLU A 85 -3.14 2.25 7.96
N LEU A 86 -2.57 1.51 7.00
CA LEU A 86 -2.88 0.09 6.81
C LEU A 86 -2.55 -0.73 8.06
N MET A 87 -1.42 -0.44 8.70
CA MET A 87 -1.01 -1.08 9.95
C MET A 87 -2.03 -0.85 11.08
N GLU A 88 -2.42 0.41 11.30
CA GLU A 88 -3.42 0.76 12.33
C GLU A 88 -4.78 0.13 12.03
N ASN A 89 -5.17 0.10 10.76
CA ASN A 89 -6.50 -0.36 10.34
C ASN A 89 -6.67 -1.86 10.40
N PHE A 90 -5.63 -2.61 10.03
CA PHE A 90 -5.67 -4.07 9.99
C PHE A 90 -4.98 -4.72 11.19
N GLY A 91 -4.32 -3.93 12.04
CA GLY A 91 -3.58 -4.42 13.20
C GLY A 91 -2.30 -5.16 12.85
N PHE A 92 -1.62 -4.78 11.76
CA PHE A 92 -0.34 -5.40 11.40
C PHE A 92 0.75 -5.04 12.40
N GLN A 93 1.71 -5.95 12.58
CA GLN A 93 2.88 -5.69 13.43
C GLN A 93 3.80 -4.67 12.74
N LEU A 94 4.34 -3.73 13.52
CA LEU A 94 5.23 -2.66 13.05
C LEU A 94 6.41 -3.17 12.22
N ASP A 95 7.04 -4.25 12.67
CA ASP A 95 8.22 -4.82 11.98
C ASP A 95 7.84 -5.48 10.65
N ASN A 96 6.66 -6.10 10.56
CA ASN A 96 6.15 -6.62 9.29
C ASN A 96 5.88 -5.48 8.31
N THR A 97 5.20 -4.43 8.78
CA THR A 97 4.91 -3.23 7.98
C THR A 97 6.20 -2.58 7.46
N ARG A 98 7.25 -2.47 8.29
CA ARG A 98 8.57 -1.99 7.88
C ARG A 98 9.20 -2.84 6.79
N ASN A 99 9.16 -4.17 6.93
CA ASN A 99 9.68 -5.09 5.91
C ASN A 99 8.93 -4.97 4.58
N MET A 100 7.60 -4.81 4.63
CA MET A 100 6.78 -4.66 3.43
C MET A 100 6.98 -3.30 2.76
N PHE A 101 7.19 -2.24 3.53
CA PHE A 101 7.58 -0.93 3.03
C PHE A 101 8.93 -1.00 2.31
N ASP A 102 9.96 -1.57 2.94
CA ASP A 102 11.30 -1.73 2.35
C ASP A 102 11.24 -2.53 1.05
N PHE A 103 10.49 -3.64 1.04
CA PHE A 103 10.26 -4.45 -0.14
C PHE A 103 9.64 -3.65 -1.30
N LEU A 104 8.57 -2.89 -1.05
CA LEU A 104 7.94 -2.06 -2.09
C LEU A 104 8.91 -1.00 -2.61
N MET A 105 9.61 -0.32 -1.71
CA MET A 105 10.58 0.72 -2.08
C MET A 105 11.71 0.18 -2.95
N ARG A 106 12.21 -1.02 -2.65
CA ARG A 106 13.23 -1.69 -3.47
C ARG A 106 12.72 -2.10 -4.84
N LEU A 107 11.46 -2.52 -4.95
CA LEU A 107 10.82 -2.82 -6.23
C LEU A 107 10.64 -1.57 -7.10
N LEU A 108 10.25 -0.46 -6.47
CA LEU A 108 10.10 0.84 -7.14
C LEU A 108 11.45 1.33 -7.64
N ASP A 109 12.46 1.37 -6.77
CA ASP A 109 13.82 1.80 -7.10
C ASP A 109 14.43 0.98 -8.25
N SER A 110 14.35 -0.35 -8.14
CA SER A 110 14.87 -1.28 -9.16
C SER A 110 14.22 -1.09 -10.54
N ARG A 111 12.94 -0.71 -10.60
CA ARG A 111 12.26 -0.45 -11.88
C ARG A 111 12.50 0.98 -12.35
N ALA A 112 12.50 1.97 -11.46
CA ALA A 112 12.80 3.37 -11.77
C ALA A 112 14.21 3.55 -12.34
N SER A 113 15.16 2.66 -12.00
CA SER A 113 16.48 2.63 -12.64
C SER A 113 16.44 2.29 -14.15
N ARG A 114 15.35 1.70 -14.65
CA ARG A 114 15.21 1.17 -16.03
C ARG A 114 14.06 1.81 -16.81
N MET A 115 13.14 2.50 -16.15
CA MET A 115 11.97 3.14 -16.76
C MET A 115 11.54 4.35 -15.92
N THR A 116 10.61 5.16 -16.41
CA THR A 116 10.14 6.33 -15.65
C THR A 116 9.43 5.90 -14.36
N ALA A 117 9.50 6.72 -13.30
CA ALA A 117 8.87 6.42 -12.00
C ALA A 117 7.37 6.09 -12.13
N ASN A 118 6.67 6.80 -13.01
CA ASN A 118 5.27 6.53 -13.35
C ASN A 118 5.05 5.13 -13.96
N GLN A 119 5.92 4.72 -14.89
CA GLN A 119 5.84 3.38 -15.48
C GLN A 119 6.22 2.29 -14.46
N ALA A 120 7.21 2.56 -13.61
CA ALA A 120 7.63 1.67 -12.54
C ALA A 120 6.44 1.35 -11.60
N LEU A 121 5.74 2.38 -11.11
CA LEU A 121 4.57 2.19 -10.25
C LEU A 121 3.45 1.40 -10.95
N ARG A 122 3.12 1.75 -12.20
CA ARG A 122 2.08 1.06 -12.98
C ARG A 122 2.42 -0.40 -13.24
N SER A 123 3.69 -0.70 -13.50
CA SER A 123 4.13 -2.08 -13.74
C SER A 123 4.04 -2.93 -12.47
N ILE A 124 4.40 -2.39 -11.29
CA ILE A 124 4.20 -3.07 -10.00
C ILE A 124 2.71 -3.34 -9.75
N HIS A 125 1.87 -2.33 -9.99
CA HIS A 125 0.42 -2.47 -9.86
C HIS A 125 -0.12 -3.59 -10.77
N ALA A 126 0.35 -3.66 -12.02
CA ALA A 126 -0.01 -4.74 -12.93
C ALA A 126 0.45 -6.10 -12.40
N ASP A 127 1.70 -6.24 -11.94
CA ASP A 127 2.25 -7.50 -11.40
C ASP A 127 1.51 -7.99 -10.14
N TYR A 128 0.86 -7.11 -9.38
CA TYR A 128 0.06 -7.53 -8.23
C TYR A 128 -1.40 -7.86 -8.59
N ILE A 129 -2.08 -7.01 -9.35
CA ILE A 129 -3.55 -7.06 -9.46
C ILE A 129 -4.06 -7.64 -10.79
N GLY A 130 -3.36 -7.49 -11.93
CA GLY A 130 -4.02 -7.77 -13.21
C GLY A 130 -3.18 -7.90 -14.48
N GLY A 131 -1.86 -7.96 -14.37
CA GLY A 131 -0.95 -8.25 -15.46
C GLY A 131 -0.97 -9.73 -15.87
N ILE A 132 -0.41 -10.04 -17.03
CA ILE A 132 -0.27 -11.42 -17.52
C ILE A 132 0.49 -12.31 -16.50
N ASN A 133 1.37 -11.70 -15.70
CA ASN A 133 2.14 -12.34 -14.65
C ASN A 133 1.61 -12.08 -13.23
N SER A 134 0.34 -11.68 -13.06
CA SER A 134 -0.13 -11.26 -11.74
C SER A 134 -0.21 -12.40 -10.72
N ASN A 135 0.25 -12.13 -9.50
CA ASN A 135 0.23 -13.10 -8.39
C ASN A 135 -1.19 -13.41 -7.89
N PHE A 136 -2.13 -12.48 -8.03
CA PHE A 136 -3.54 -12.65 -7.65
C PHE A 136 -4.44 -12.73 -8.88
N LYS A 137 -4.09 -13.55 -9.88
CA LYS A 137 -5.08 -13.93 -10.90
C LYS A 137 -6.28 -14.53 -10.19
N ASN A 138 -7.43 -13.83 -10.29
CA ASN A 138 -8.71 -14.49 -10.11
C ASN A 138 -8.76 -15.60 -11.16
N GLY A 139 -8.56 -16.84 -10.71
CA GLY A 139 -8.60 -18.01 -11.56
C GLY A 139 -9.87 -17.97 -12.39
N THR A 140 -9.71 -17.94 -13.70
CA THR A 140 -10.79 -18.25 -14.63
C THR A 140 -11.11 -19.72 -14.40
N PHE A 141 -12.27 -20.01 -13.81
CA PHE A 141 -12.92 -21.31 -13.90
C PHE A 141 -13.38 -21.55 -15.33
#